data_AF-A0A528FGT9-F1
#
_entry.id   AF-A0A528FGT9-F1
#
_cell.length_a   1.000
_cell.length_b   1.000
_cell.length_c   1.000
_cell.angle_alpha   90.00
_cell.angle_beta   90.00
_cell.angle_gamma   90.00
#
_symmetry.space_group_name_H-M   'P 1'
#
loop_
_entity.id
_entity.type
_entity.pdbx_description
1 polymer ?
#
loop_
_entity_poly.entity_id
_entity_poly.type
_entity_poly.pdbx_seq_one_letter_code
_entity_poly.pdbx_strand_id
1 'polypeptide(L)' 'RVHGHDEPIERMKKHGILIDGEGVVDGGTTKILLQIFSKTVIGPIFFEFIQRKGDEGFGEGNFRALFESIEQDQ' A
#
# COMPACT_ATOMS: atom_id res chain seq x y z
N ARG A 1 10.26 0.13 -2.85
CA ARG A 1 10.11 -1.21 -2.23
C ARG A 1 10.71 -1.12 -0.84
N VAL A 2 9.90 -1.32 0.18
CA VAL A 2 10.37 -1.30 1.57
C VAL A 2 11.20 -2.57 1.82
N HIS A 3 12.34 -2.44 2.48
CA HIS A 3 13.24 -3.55 2.80
C HIS A 3 13.15 -3.91 4.28
N GLY A 4 13.40 -5.18 4.64
CA GLY A 4 13.47 -5.60 6.03
C GLY A 4 12.11 -5.79 6.72
N HIS A 5 11.07 -6.18 5.98
CA HIS A 5 9.80 -6.64 6.56
C HIS A 5 9.56 -8.12 6.27
N ASP A 6 8.77 -8.79 7.11
CA ASP A 6 8.53 -10.24 7.01
C ASP A 6 7.27 -10.62 6.21
N GLU A 7 6.61 -9.65 5.56
CA GLU A 7 5.40 -9.93 4.80
C GLU A 7 5.62 -10.92 3.65
N PRO A 8 4.68 -11.87 3.44
CA PRO A 8 4.79 -12.87 2.39
C PRO A 8 4.59 -12.24 1.00
N ILE A 9 5.69 -11.83 0.37
CA ILE A 9 5.73 -11.09 -0.91
C ILE A 9 4.86 -11.74 -1.99
N GLU A 10 4.93 -13.06 -2.15
CA GLU A 10 4.17 -13.76 -3.19
C GLU A 10 2.66 -13.72 -2.92
N ARG A 11 2.23 -13.76 -1.66
CA ARG A 11 0.82 -13.58 -1.30
C ARG A 11 0.37 -12.14 -1.55
N MET A 12 1.20 -11.15 -1.23
CA MET A 12 0.87 -9.74 -1.45
C MET A 12 0.69 -9.46 -2.93
N LYS A 13 1.65 -9.89 -3.77
CA LYS A 13 1.56 -9.79 -5.24
C LYS A 13 0.31 -10.47 -5.79
N LYS A 14 0.00 -11.70 -5.35
CA LYS A 14 -1.18 -12.45 -5.82
C LYS A 14 -2.49 -11.67 -5.62
N HIS A 15 -2.59 -10.90 -4.55
CA HIS A 15 -3.80 -10.14 -4.23
C HIS A 15 -3.68 -8.65 -4.62
N GLY A 16 -2.60 -8.21 -5.25
CA GLY A 16 -2.40 -6.79 -5.58
C GLY A 16 -2.22 -5.88 -4.37
N ILE A 17 -1.75 -6.44 -3.24
CA ILE A 17 -1.49 -5.65 -2.03
C ILE A 17 -0.14 -4.95 -2.18
N LEU A 18 -0.16 -3.64 -2.00
CA LEU A 18 0.99 -2.76 -2.00
C LEU A 18 1.55 -2.63 -0.58
N ILE A 19 2.88 -2.49 -0.49
CA ILE A 19 3.59 -2.34 0.79
C ILE A 19 4.35 -1.02 0.75
N ASP A 20 4.07 -0.14 1.71
CA ASP A 20 4.72 1.16 1.88
C ASP A 20 5.16 1.36 3.35
N GLY A 21 5.90 2.44 3.62
CA GLY A 21 6.42 2.78 4.94
C GLY A 21 7.92 2.55 5.10
N GLU A 22 8.36 2.46 6.35
CA GLU A 22 9.76 2.24 6.73
C GLU A 22 9.94 0.80 7.24
N GLY A 23 11.03 0.15 6.82
CA GLY A 23 11.35 -1.22 7.22
C GLY A 23 11.58 -1.39 8.73
N VAL A 24 12.38 -2.38 9.12
CA VAL A 24 12.91 -2.40 10.49
C VAL A 24 13.75 -1.14 10.72
N VAL A 25 13.28 -0.26 11.60
CA VAL A 25 14.01 0.92 12.06
C VAL A 25 14.82 0.51 13.30
N ASP A 26 16.13 0.72 13.27
CA ASP A 26 17.07 0.54 14.40
C ASP A 26 16.99 -0.82 15.13
N GLY A 27 16.76 -1.92 14.39
CA GLY A 27 16.64 -3.26 14.98
C GLY A 27 15.34 -3.50 15.77
N GLY A 28 14.36 -2.59 15.63
CA GLY A 28 13.06 -2.60 16.29
C GLY A 28 11.89 -3.02 15.39
N THR A 29 10.69 -2.54 15.74
CA THR A 29 9.42 -2.90 15.08
C THR A 29 9.33 -2.34 13.66
N THR A 30 8.95 -3.18 12.70
CA THR A 30 8.62 -2.77 11.33
C THR A 30 7.48 -1.73 11.34
N LYS A 31 7.63 -0.64 10.56
CA LYS A 31 6.61 0.40 10.39
C LYS A 31 6.11 0.42 8.95
N ILE A 32 5.19 -0.47 8.64
CA ILE A 32 4.67 -0.61 7.26
C ILE A 32 3.15 -0.45 7.18
N LEU A 33 2.72 -0.16 5.96
CA LEU A 33 1.36 -0.11 5.50
C LEU A 33 1.14 -1.21 4.46
N LEU A 34 0.07 -1.98 4.60
CA LEU A 34 -0.42 -2.86 3.55
C LEU A 34 -1.69 -2.27 2.98
N GLN A 35 -1.67 -1.92 1.70
CA GLN A 35 -2.76 -1.18 1.04
C GLN A 35 -3.25 -1.95 -0.18
N ILE A 36 -4.56 -1.92 -0.40
CA ILE A 36 -5.20 -2.36 -1.64
C ILE A 36 -6.37 -1.44 -1.94
N PHE A 37 -6.53 -1.09 -3.21
CA PHE A 37 -7.58 -0.20 -3.68
C PHE A 37 -8.61 -0.98 -4.50
N SER A 38 -9.89 -0.65 -4.32
CA SER A 38 -10.93 -1.15 -5.22
C SER A 38 -10.84 -0.44 -6.57
N LYS A 39 -11.49 -1.02 -7.59
CA LYS A 39 -11.87 -0.24 -8.76
C LYS A 39 -12.83 0.90 -8.37
N THR A 40 -13.02 1.86 -9.27
CA THR A 40 -14.08 2.86 -9.14
C THR A 40 -15.44 2.18 -9.02
N VAL A 41 -16.25 2.64 -8.06
CA VAL A 41 -17.56 2.06 -7.74
C VAL A 41 -18.69 3.02 -8.14
N ILE A 42 -18.53 4.33 -7.90
CA ILE A 42 -19.51 5.36 -8.25
C ILE A 42 -18.76 6.60 -8.75
N GLY A 43 -18.78 6.85 -10.07
CA GLY A 43 -17.98 7.92 -10.66
C GLY A 43 -16.49 7.76 -10.30
N PRO A 44 -15.78 8.81 -9.87
CA PRO A 44 -14.37 8.72 -9.47
C PRO A 44 -14.17 8.14 -8.05
N ILE A 45 -15.22 7.68 -7.36
CA ILE A 45 -15.13 7.18 -5.99
C ILE A 45 -14.66 5.72 -5.98
N PHE A 46 -13.67 5.42 -5.15
CA PHE A 46 -13.14 4.08 -4.85
C PHE A 46 -12.95 3.91 -3.34
N PHE A 47 -12.68 2.67 -2.90
CA PHE A 47 -12.38 2.33 -1.52
C PHE A 47 -10.92 1.92 -1.37
N GLU A 48 -10.35 2.27 -0.22
CA GLU A 48 -9.06 1.77 0.23
C GLU A 48 -9.27 0.79 1.39
N PHE A 49 -8.56 -0.32 1.35
CA PHE A 49 -8.40 -1.22 2.49
C PHE A 49 -6.95 -1.17 2.94
N ILE A 50 -6.74 -0.77 4.20
CA ILE A 50 -5.43 -0.53 4.78
C ILE A 50 -5.24 -1.32 6.07
N GLN A 51 -4.10 -2.01 6.19
CA GLN A 51 -3.62 -2.58 7.44
C GLN A 51 -2.35 -1.83 7.87
N ARG A 52 -2.42 -1.21 9.05
CA ARG A 52 -1.30 -0.49 9.67
C ARG A 52 -0.52 -1.43 10.59
N LYS A 53 0.80 -1.50 10.41
CA LYS A 53 1.71 -2.17 11.33
C LYS A 53 2.76 -1.17 11.78
N GLY A 54 2.45 -0.38 12.80
CA GLY A 54 3.36 0.61 13.40
C GLY A 54 3.50 1.94 12.62
N ASP A 55 3.00 2.02 11.38
CA ASP A 55 2.99 3.24 10.58
C ASP A 55 1.62 3.95 10.64
N GLU A 56 1.64 5.23 11.06
CA GLU A 56 0.48 6.12 11.16
C GLU A 56 0.35 7.11 9.98
N GLY A 57 1.29 7.08 9.03
CA GLY A 57 1.32 7.89 7.83
C GLY A 57 0.30 7.45 6.76
N PHE A 58 0.36 8.05 5.57
CA PHE A 58 -0.69 7.87 4.55
C PHE A 58 -0.30 6.96 3.38
N GLY A 59 0.99 6.60 3.25
CA GLY A 59 1.47 5.86 2.09
C GLY A 59 1.36 6.67 0.78
N GLU A 60 1.94 7.87 0.76
CA GLU A 60 1.83 8.81 -0.37
C GLU A 60 2.28 8.20 -1.71
N GLY A 61 3.27 7.29 -1.69
CA GLY A 61 3.78 6.63 -2.88
C GLY A 61 2.71 5.73 -3.54
N ASN A 62 1.99 4.96 -2.73
CA ASN A 62 0.90 4.10 -3.20
C ASN A 62 -0.27 4.93 -3.76
N PHE A 63 -0.58 6.06 -3.12
CA PHE A 63 -1.67 6.93 -3.56
C PHE A 63 -1.38 7.59 -4.91
N ARG A 64 -0.14 8.07 -5.13
CA ARG A 64 0.27 8.64 -6.42
C ARG A 64 0.20 7.62 -7.55
N ALA A 65 0.73 6.41 -7.32
CA ALA A 65 0.72 5.34 -8.32
C ALA A 65 -0.72 4.93 -8.69
N LEU A 66 -1.64 4.92 -7.72
CA LEU A 66 -3.05 4.68 -7.97
C LEU A 66 -3.67 5.78 -8.84
N PHE A 67 -3.44 7.05 -8.50
CA PHE A 67 -4.01 8.17 -9.24
C PHE A 67 -3.55 8.18 -10.70
N GLU A 68 -2.24 7.99 -10.93
CA GLU A 68 -1.66 7.86 -12.28
C GLU A 68 -2.29 6.70 -13.06
N SER A 69 -2.60 5.57 -12.41
CA SER A 69 -3.28 4.44 -13.07
C SER A 69 -4.74 4.71 -13.44
N ILE A 70 -5.47 5.47 -12.60
CA ILE A 70 -6.87 5.82 -12.86
C ILE A 70 -6.97 6.85 -14.00
N GLU A 71 -6.04 7.80 -14.08
CA GLU A 71 -5.98 8.77 -15.18
C GLU A 71 -5.63 8.12 -16.52
N GLN A 72 -4.80 7.07 -16.54
CA GLN A 72 -4.48 6.33 -17.77
C GLN A 72 -5.64 5.51 -18.33
N ASP A 73 -6.57 5.10 -17.48
CA ASP A 73 -7.76 4.33 -17.87
C ASP A 73 -8.94 5.21 -18.34
N GLN A 74 -8.84 6.55 -18.26
CA GLN A 74 -9.83 7.53 -18.76
C GLN A 74 -9.52 7.98 -20.20
#